data_AF-A0A2E5XK25-F1
#
_entry.id   AF-A0A2E5XK25-F1
#
_cell.length_a   1.000
_cell.length_b   1.000
_cell.length_c   1.000
_cell.angle_alpha   90.00
_cell.angle_beta   90.00
_cell.angle_gamma   90.00
#
_symmetry.space_group_name_H-M   'P 1'
#
loop_
_entity.id
_entity.type
_entity.pdbx_description
1 polymer ?
#
loop_
_entity_poly.entity_id
_entity_poly.type
_entity_poly.pdbx_seq_one_letter_code
_entity_poly.pdbx_strand_id
1 'polypeptide(L)'
;MDSRGLTSEQEWRSLKHDPQEREMMANRLIVLSVVFFLLSSVMAAPASAQAADDPRQPSVDNPHMHYWGTSDLASCWSHFDSNDSTGSSETGYGAKTFNSGQQVDVSFNCRSQDNFKENMYL
;
A
#
# COMPACT_ATOMS: atom_id res chain seq x y z
N MET A 1 14.65 -80.26 4.45
CA MET A 1 14.61 -79.03 5.27
C MET A 1 14.65 -77.85 4.32
N ASP A 2 13.77 -76.89 4.58
CA ASP A 2 13.14 -76.01 3.61
C ASP A 2 13.99 -74.77 3.28
N SER A 3 14.55 -74.72 2.07
CA SER A 3 15.31 -73.56 1.57
C SER A 3 14.43 -72.51 0.87
N ARG A 4 13.10 -72.68 0.85
CA ARG A 4 12.16 -71.74 0.19
C ARG A 4 11.61 -70.65 1.13
N GLY A 5 12.07 -70.58 2.39
CA GLY A 5 11.59 -69.61 3.38
C GLY A 5 12.42 -68.33 3.52
N LEU A 6 13.66 -68.27 3.02
CA LEU A 6 14.57 -67.15 3.27
C LEU A 6 14.48 -66.02 2.23
N THR A 7 14.08 -66.33 0.99
CA THR A 7 13.98 -65.34 -0.09
C THR A 7 12.73 -64.47 0.03
N SER A 8 11.62 -65.01 0.52
CA SER A 8 10.37 -64.26 0.67
C SER A 8 10.47 -63.19 1.77
N GLU A 9 11.00 -63.52 2.95
CA GLU A 9 11.18 -62.56 4.08
C GLU A 9 12.08 -61.37 3.71
N GLN A 10 13.13 -61.60 2.92
CA GLN A 10 14.03 -60.55 2.45
C GLN A 10 13.35 -59.65 1.40
N GLU A 11 12.58 -60.24 0.48
CA GLU A 11 11.81 -59.54 -0.53
C GLU A 11 10.68 -58.69 0.09
N TRP A 12 9.96 -59.23 1.08
CA TRP A 12 8.95 -58.50 1.86
C TRP A 12 9.52 -57.35 2.69
N ARG A 13 10.76 -57.48 3.19
CA ARG A 13 11.46 -56.38 3.88
C ARG A 13 11.92 -55.29 2.93
N SER A 14 12.38 -55.65 1.73
CA SER A 14 12.74 -54.69 0.68
C SER A 14 11.52 -53.92 0.16
N LEU A 15 10.38 -54.60 -0.03
CA LEU A 15 9.11 -53.99 -0.43
C LEU A 15 8.51 -53.07 0.66
N LYS A 16 8.85 -53.28 1.95
CA LYS A 16 8.43 -52.40 3.06
C LYS A 16 9.32 -51.16 3.23
N HIS A 17 10.59 -51.23 2.84
CA HIS A 17 11.50 -50.07 2.88
C HIS A 17 11.13 -49.03 1.82
N ASP A 18 10.68 -49.47 0.64
CA ASP A 18 10.39 -48.59 -0.50
C ASP A 18 9.25 -47.56 -0.28
N PRO A 19 8.09 -47.90 0.33
CA PRO A 19 7.03 -46.91 0.57
C PRO A 19 7.38 -45.89 1.65
N GLN A 20 8.06 -46.30 2.74
CA GLN A 20 8.45 -45.40 3.83
C GLN A 20 9.52 -44.39 3.41
N GLU A 21 10.52 -44.82 2.64
CA GLU A 21 11.55 -43.93 2.09
C GLU A 21 10.96 -42.96 1.05
N ARG A 22 10.01 -43.41 0.23
CA ARG A 22 9.29 -42.54 -0.72
C ARG A 22 8.44 -41.50 -0.01
N GLU A 23 7.74 -41.86 1.06
CA GLU A 23 6.98 -40.91 1.88
C GLU A 23 7.88 -39.90 2.58
N MET A 24 9.03 -40.34 3.11
CA MET A 24 10.01 -39.46 3.73
C MET A 24 10.61 -38.47 2.72
N MET A 25 10.95 -38.94 1.53
CA MET A 25 11.48 -38.11 0.44
C MET A 25 10.42 -37.15 -0.11
N ALA A 26 9.16 -37.57 -0.23
CA ALA A 26 8.05 -36.72 -0.63
C ALA A 26 7.78 -35.61 0.40
N ASN A 27 7.77 -35.94 1.70
CA ASN A 27 7.62 -34.93 2.76
C ASN A 27 8.77 -33.92 2.77
N ARG A 28 10.00 -34.37 2.54
CA ARG A 28 11.16 -33.47 2.44
C ARG A 28 11.03 -32.51 1.26
N LEU A 29 10.56 -32.96 0.10
CA LEU A 29 10.32 -32.12 -1.06
C LEU A 29 9.20 -31.10 -0.82
N ILE A 30 8.12 -31.50 -0.14
CA ILE A 30 7.02 -30.59 0.24
C ILE A 30 7.51 -29.54 1.23
N VAL A 31 8.28 -29.93 2.24
CA VAL A 31 8.83 -28.96 3.22
C VAL A 31 9.78 -27.99 2.53
N LEU A 32 10.66 -28.47 1.65
CA LEU A 32 11.58 -27.62 0.90
C LEU A 32 10.84 -26.66 -0.04
N SER A 33 9.77 -27.10 -0.71
CA SER A 33 8.97 -26.23 -1.58
C SER A 33 8.20 -25.17 -0.79
N VAL A 34 7.63 -25.52 0.36
CA VAL A 34 6.95 -24.57 1.25
C VAL A 34 7.93 -23.55 1.82
N VAL A 35 9.11 -23.99 2.28
CA VAL A 35 10.16 -23.08 2.78
C VAL A 35 10.65 -22.15 1.68
N PHE A 36 10.88 -22.66 0.48
CA PHE A 36 11.26 -21.83 -0.67
C PHE A 36 10.18 -20.80 -1.02
N PHE A 37 8.91 -21.21 -1.03
CA PHE A 37 7.78 -20.31 -1.29
C PHE A 37 7.67 -19.21 -0.22
N LEU A 38 7.80 -19.56 1.06
CA LEU A 38 7.77 -18.61 2.19
C LEU A 38 8.99 -17.69 2.22
N LEU A 39 10.16 -18.14 1.79
CA LEU A 39 11.35 -17.27 1.68
C LEU A 39 11.25 -16.34 0.46
N SER A 40 10.64 -16.81 -0.64
CA SER A 40 10.45 -16.00 -1.85
C SER A 40 9.44 -14.86 -1.65
N SER A 41 8.47 -15.01 -0.73
CA SER A 41 7.51 -13.94 -0.43
C SER A 41 8.12 -12.75 0.32
N VAL A 42 9.33 -12.88 0.86
CA VAL A 42 10.03 -11.79 1.58
C VAL A 42 10.84 -10.88 0.63
N MET A 43 11.07 -11.30 -0.62
CA MET A 43 11.83 -10.51 -1.62
C MET A 43 10.98 -9.46 -2.34
N ALA A 44 9.66 -9.51 -2.19
CA ALA A 44 8.76 -8.44 -2.58
C ALA A 44 8.23 -7.74 -1.33
N ALA A 45 9.12 -7.10 -0.58
CA ALA A 45 8.69 -5.95 0.19
C ALA A 45 7.94 -5.03 -0.78
N PRO A 46 6.75 -4.52 -0.45
CA PRO A 46 6.08 -3.54 -1.28
C PRO A 46 6.90 -2.25 -1.24
N ALA A 47 7.93 -2.16 -2.10
CA ALA A 47 8.53 -0.91 -2.50
C ALA A 47 7.54 -0.06 -3.33
N SER A 48 6.30 -0.52 -3.50
CA SER A 48 5.18 0.18 -4.11
C SER A 48 4.33 1.01 -3.12
N ALA A 49 4.75 1.12 -1.86
CA ALA A 49 4.20 2.12 -0.91
C ALA A 49 5.19 3.25 -0.60
N GLN A 50 6.43 3.16 -1.10
CA GLN A 50 7.36 4.28 -1.09
C GLN A 50 6.81 5.31 -2.07
N ALA A 51 6.22 6.38 -1.53
CA ALA A 51 6.28 7.72 -2.08
C ALA A 51 6.53 7.76 -3.60
N ALA A 52 5.51 7.40 -4.40
CA ALA A 52 5.34 8.19 -5.61
C ALA A 52 5.20 9.62 -5.09
N ASP A 53 6.18 10.47 -5.39
CA ASP A 53 6.29 11.85 -4.95
C ASP A 53 5.01 12.57 -5.39
N ASP A 54 3.97 12.43 -4.57
CA ASP A 54 2.66 12.97 -4.86
C ASP A 54 2.77 14.44 -4.53
N PRO A 55 2.74 15.33 -5.53
CA PRO A 55 2.95 16.75 -5.29
C PRO A 55 1.87 17.32 -4.37
N ARG A 56 0.72 16.63 -4.20
CA ARG A 56 -0.34 17.04 -3.28
C ARG A 56 -0.05 16.68 -1.82
N GLN A 57 0.97 15.86 -1.54
CA GLN A 57 1.37 15.47 -0.18
C GLN A 57 2.50 16.35 0.37
N PRO A 58 2.54 16.58 1.69
CA PRO A 58 3.65 17.27 2.33
C PRO A 58 4.93 16.43 2.26
N SER A 59 6.07 17.08 2.01
CA SER A 59 7.40 16.47 2.10
C SER A 59 8.44 17.48 2.57
N VAL A 60 9.68 17.03 2.82
CA VAL A 60 10.80 17.91 3.18
C VAL A 60 11.06 18.95 2.09
N ASP A 61 10.87 18.56 0.83
CA ASP A 61 11.06 19.43 -0.34
C ASP A 61 9.78 20.19 -0.73
N ASN A 62 8.60 19.79 -0.22
CA ASN A 62 7.31 20.45 -0.44
C ASN A 62 6.59 20.81 0.87
N PRO A 63 7.08 21.83 1.62
CA PRO A 63 6.52 22.20 2.92
C PRO A 63 5.34 23.17 2.85
N HIS A 64 4.94 23.61 1.66
CA HIS A 64 3.96 24.69 1.49
C HIS A 64 2.59 24.15 1.07
N MET A 65 1.58 24.41 1.90
CA MET A 65 0.19 24.16 1.55
C MET A 65 -0.36 25.34 0.75
N HIS A 66 -0.97 25.05 -0.39
CA HIS A 66 -1.65 26.00 -1.25
C HIS A 66 -3.17 25.95 -1.04
N TYR A 67 -3.82 27.10 -1.17
CA TYR A 67 -5.27 27.23 -1.09
C TYR A 67 -5.83 27.56 -2.46
N TRP A 68 -6.92 26.89 -2.80
CA TRP A 68 -7.63 27.03 -4.06
C TRP A 68 -9.11 27.22 -3.77
N GLY A 69 -9.83 27.84 -4.71
CA GLY A 69 -11.25 28.10 -4.51
C GLY A 69 -11.90 28.84 -5.65
N THR A 70 -13.22 28.92 -5.58
CA THR A 70 -14.03 29.57 -6.61
C THR A 70 -14.04 31.09 -6.48
N SER A 71 -14.34 31.78 -7.57
CA SER A 71 -14.34 33.24 -7.65
C SER A 71 -15.35 33.94 -6.73
N ASP A 72 -16.30 33.19 -6.18
CA ASP A 72 -17.37 33.67 -5.30
C ASP A 72 -17.15 33.32 -3.81
N LEU A 73 -15.99 32.75 -3.45
CA LEU A 73 -15.66 32.22 -2.12
C LEU A 73 -16.64 31.15 -1.61
N ALA A 74 -17.48 30.56 -2.47
CA ALA A 74 -18.45 29.58 -2.05
C ALA A 74 -17.79 28.23 -1.70
N SER A 75 -16.67 27.92 -2.35
CA SER A 75 -15.94 26.67 -2.12
C SER A 75 -14.43 26.91 -2.12
N CYS A 76 -13.73 26.16 -1.27
CA CYS A 76 -12.28 26.14 -1.24
C CYS A 76 -11.74 24.78 -0.78
N TRP A 77 -10.54 24.47 -1.24
CA TRP A 77 -9.78 23.28 -0.90
C TRP A 77 -8.30 23.60 -0.79
N SER A 78 -7.54 22.70 -0.17
CA SER A 78 -6.10 22.84 -0.05
C SER A 78 -5.36 21.53 -0.35
N HIS A 79 -4.14 21.68 -0.87
CA HIS A 79 -3.14 20.63 -1.09
C HIS A 79 -1.75 21.26 -1.26
N PHE A 80 -0.71 20.45 -1.33
CA PHE A 80 0.68 20.93 -1.43
C PHE A 80 1.16 21.16 -2.87
N ASP A 81 0.40 20.75 -3.89
CA ASP A 81 0.80 20.97 -5.28
C ASP A 81 0.61 22.45 -5.67
N SER A 82 1.72 23.12 -5.99
CA SER A 82 1.72 24.52 -6.42
C SER A 82 1.29 24.73 -7.87
N ASN A 83 1.37 23.69 -8.70
CA ASN A 83 1.06 23.75 -10.13
C ASN A 83 -0.39 23.37 -10.43
N ASP A 84 -1.08 22.73 -9.48
CA ASP A 84 -2.47 22.35 -9.64
C ASP A 84 -3.40 23.51 -9.28
N SER A 85 -4.07 24.07 -10.29
CA SER A 85 -5.09 25.11 -10.14
C SER A 85 -6.48 24.61 -10.52
N THR A 86 -6.68 23.29 -10.59
CA THR A 86 -7.88 22.69 -11.17
C THR A 86 -9.13 23.12 -10.40
N GLY A 87 -10.10 23.71 -11.11
CA GLY A 87 -11.36 24.18 -10.54
C GLY A 87 -11.26 25.50 -9.77
N SER A 88 -10.06 26.05 -9.60
CA SER A 88 -9.86 27.35 -8.95
C SER A 88 -10.28 28.50 -9.88
N SER A 89 -10.48 29.69 -9.30
CA SER A 89 -10.79 30.91 -10.04
C SER A 89 -9.73 31.24 -11.10
N GLU A 90 -10.15 31.46 -12.34
CA GLU A 90 -9.27 31.90 -13.44
C GLU A 90 -8.65 33.28 -13.20
N THR A 91 -9.32 34.13 -12.41
CA THR A 91 -8.81 35.47 -12.08
C THR A 91 -7.75 35.45 -10.97
N GLY A 92 -7.52 34.28 -10.35
CA GLY A 92 -6.58 34.12 -9.24
C GLY A 92 -7.08 34.69 -7.90
N TYR A 93 -8.33 35.16 -7.85
CA TYR A 93 -8.96 35.61 -6.62
C TYR A 93 -10.45 35.30 -6.62
N GLY A 94 -11.03 35.27 -5.42
CA GLY A 94 -12.47 35.33 -5.24
C GLY A 94 -12.90 36.62 -4.55
N ALA A 95 -14.14 37.04 -4.78
CA ALA A 95 -14.73 38.18 -4.09
C ALA A 95 -16.21 37.92 -3.74
N LYS A 96 -16.63 38.46 -2.60
CA LYS A 96 -18.02 38.48 -2.17
C LYS A 96 -18.40 39.88 -1.72
N THR A 97 -19.46 40.41 -2.30
CA THR A 97 -19.96 41.77 -2.00
C THR A 97 -21.11 41.69 -1.02
N PHE A 98 -21.10 42.55 -0.01
CA PHE A 98 -22.17 42.69 0.97
C PHE A 98 -22.86 44.04 0.83
N ASN A 99 -24.14 44.12 1.25
CA ASN A 99 -24.89 45.36 1.20
C ASN A 99 -24.44 46.34 2.28
N SER A 100 -24.52 47.64 1.98
CA SER A 100 -24.20 48.71 2.94
C SER A 100 -25.11 48.67 4.18
N GLY A 101 -24.55 48.95 5.36
CA GLY A 101 -25.29 49.04 6.62
C GLY A 101 -25.54 47.72 7.35
N GLN A 102 -25.02 46.60 6.86
CA GLN A 102 -25.08 45.31 7.55
C GLN A 102 -23.78 45.05 8.35
N GLN A 103 -23.91 44.52 9.56
CA GLN A 103 -22.79 43.89 10.26
C GLN A 103 -22.52 42.54 9.60
N VAL A 104 -21.32 42.36 9.07
CA VAL A 104 -20.92 41.14 8.34
C VAL A 104 -19.87 40.41 9.16
N ASP A 105 -20.16 39.16 9.51
CA ASP A 105 -19.16 38.20 10.01
C ASP A 105 -18.69 37.34 8.84
N VAL A 106 -17.37 37.25 8.65
CA VAL A 106 -16.78 36.45 7.58
C VAL A 106 -16.03 35.28 8.20
N SER A 107 -16.70 34.13 8.19
CA SER A 107 -16.10 32.85 8.55
C SER A 107 -15.66 32.12 7.27
N PHE A 108 -14.36 31.91 7.11
CA PHE A 108 -13.78 31.18 5.98
C PHE A 108 -13.29 29.81 6.45
N ASN A 109 -13.81 28.74 5.86
CA ASN A 109 -13.47 27.37 6.23
C ASN A 109 -13.15 26.57 4.97
N CYS A 110 -11.92 26.06 4.87
CA CYS A 110 -11.45 25.25 3.75
C CYS A 110 -11.14 23.84 4.17
N ARG A 111 -11.43 22.89 3.28
CA ARG A 111 -11.16 21.47 3.51
C ARG A 111 -9.84 21.08 2.86
N SER A 112 -9.04 20.27 3.56
CA SER A 112 -7.97 19.52 2.90
C SER A 112 -8.60 18.59 1.88
N GLN A 113 -8.12 18.60 0.64
CA GLN A 113 -8.69 17.79 -0.43
C GLN A 113 -8.47 16.29 -0.18
N ASP A 114 -7.27 15.95 0.31
CA ASP A 114 -6.84 14.59 0.58
C ASP A 114 -6.43 14.43 2.05
N ASN A 115 -6.49 13.17 2.53
CA ASN A 115 -5.86 12.80 3.78
C ASN A 115 -4.34 12.71 3.60
N PHE A 116 -3.60 12.96 4.68
CA PHE A 116 -2.16 12.74 4.67
C PHE A 116 -1.86 11.25 4.55
N LYS A 117 -1.00 10.90 3.59
CA LYS A 117 -0.50 9.53 3.41
C LYS A 117 0.51 9.15 4.48
N GLU A 118 1.20 10.14 5.05
CA GLU A 118 2.21 9.98 6.09
C GLU A 118 2.01 11.00 7.22
N ASN A 119 2.72 10.80 8.34
CA ASN A 119 2.67 11.75 9.45
C ASN A 119 3.42 13.03 9.08
N MET A 120 2.78 14.18 9.33
CA MET A 120 3.42 15.48 9.21
C MET A 120 4.15 15.79 10.53
N TYR A 121 5.46 15.99 10.44
CA TYR A 121 6.28 16.45 11.56
C TYR A 121 6.49 17.96 11.45
N LEU A 122 6.42 18.67 12.58
CA LEU A 122 6.61 20.12 12.69
C LEU A 122 8.07 20.49 12.91
#